data_AF-A0ABD6SEP6-F1
#
_entry.id   AF-A0ABD6SEP6-F1
#
_cell.length_a   1.000
_cell.length_b   1.000
_cell.length_c   1.000
_cell.angle_alpha   90.00
_cell.angle_beta   90.00
_cell.angle_gamma   90.00
#
_symmetry.space_group_name_H-M   'P 1'
#
loop_
_entity.id
_entity.type
_entity.pdbx_description
1 polymer ?
#
loop_
_entity_poly.entity_id
_entity_poly.type
_entity_poly.pdbx_seq_one_letter_code
_entity_poly.pdbx_strand_id
1 'polypeptide(L)'
;MDVKQLGIVVAFGVTSLIVARFLFLWLRSMLGTTQKLSTSDQDKIIKFMKDYKVNTCAIKLTKKILEISNRDVGIVRRVKRSSLFGRFTEEHIKK
;
A
#
# COMPACT_ATOMS: atom_id res chain seq x y z
N MET A 1 -37.04 0.62 -34.41
CA MET A 1 -35.61 0.27 -34.28
C MET A 1 -35.48 -1.16 -34.74
N ASP A 2 -34.72 -1.40 -35.81
CA ASP A 2 -34.66 -2.69 -36.49
C ASP A 2 -33.87 -3.72 -35.64
N VAL A 3 -34.30 -4.98 -35.62
CA VAL A 3 -33.72 -6.05 -34.77
C VAL A 3 -32.21 -6.20 -35.02
N LYS A 4 -31.78 -5.89 -36.26
CA LYS A 4 -30.37 -5.87 -36.67
C LYS A 4 -29.54 -4.77 -36.01
N GLN A 5 -30.11 -3.58 -35.79
CA GLN A 5 -29.43 -2.49 -35.08
C GLN A 5 -29.29 -2.78 -33.58
N LEU A 6 -30.28 -3.44 -33.00
CA LEU A 6 -30.27 -3.84 -31.59
C LEU A 6 -29.14 -4.84 -31.31
N GLY A 7 -28.94 -5.82 -32.20
CA GLY A 7 -27.83 -6.78 -32.11
C GLY A 7 -26.44 -6.13 -32.20
N ILE A 8 -26.28 -5.10 -33.06
CA ILE A 8 -25.01 -4.36 -33.20
C ILE A 8 -24.70 -3.58 -31.92
N VAL A 9 -25.69 -2.87 -31.35
CA VAL A 9 -25.49 -2.10 -30.11
C VAL A 9 -25.13 -3.01 -28.94
N VAL A 10 -25.77 -4.18 -28.83
CA VAL A 10 -25.44 -5.18 -27.80
C VAL A 10 -24.03 -5.75 -28.02
N ALA A 11 -23.65 -6.07 -29.25
CA ALA A 11 -22.30 -6.56 -29.56
C ALA A 11 -21.21 -5.53 -29.23
N PHE A 12 -21.43 -4.24 -29.55
CA PHE A 12 -20.52 -3.14 -29.19
C PHE A 12 -20.44 -2.92 -27.67
N GLY A 13 -21.57 -3.04 -26.96
CA GLY A 13 -21.61 -2.94 -25.50
C GLY A 13 -20.81 -4.05 -24.81
N VAL A 14 -20.99 -5.30 -25.24
CA VAL A 14 -20.28 -6.45 -24.66
C VAL A 14 -18.79 -6.41 -24.97
N THR A 15 -18.41 -6.07 -26.20
CA THR A 15 -16.99 -5.94 -26.59
C THR A 15 -16.28 -4.80 -25.84
N SER A 16 -16.94 -3.65 -25.67
CA SER A 16 -16.42 -2.55 -24.85
C SER A 16 -16.18 -2.98 -23.39
N LEU A 17 -17.11 -3.74 -22.80
CA LEU A 17 -16.99 -4.23 -21.44
C LEU A 17 -15.79 -5.18 -21.27
N ILE A 18 -15.55 -6.06 -22.25
CA ILE A 18 -14.42 -7.00 -22.27
C ILE A 18 -13.10 -6.23 -22.37
N VAL A 19 -13.00 -5.27 -23.29
CA VAL A 19 -11.81 -4.43 -23.47
C VAL A 19 -11.50 -3.64 -22.19
N ALA A 20 -12.52 -3.04 -21.57
CA ALA A 20 -12.36 -2.33 -20.30
C ALA A 20 -11.86 -3.24 -19.17
N ARG A 21 -12.35 -4.48 -19.09
CA ARG A 21 -11.86 -5.48 -18.11
C ARG A 21 -10.40 -5.86 -18.35
N PHE A 22 -10.01 -6.07 -19.60
CA PHE A 22 -8.62 -6.35 -19.96
C PHE A 22 -7.70 -5.17 -19.61
N LEU A 23 -8.09 -3.94 -19.96
CA LEU A 23 -7.37 -2.72 -19.60
C LEU A 23 -7.21 -2.58 -18.09
N PHE A 24 -8.27 -2.84 -17.32
CA PHE A 24 -8.22 -2.79 -15.86
C PHE A 24 -7.27 -3.83 -15.27
N LEU A 25 -7.28 -5.07 -15.78
CA LEU A 25 -6.35 -6.11 -15.35
C LEU A 25 -4.90 -5.77 -15.71
N TRP A 26 -4.67 -5.18 -16.89
CA TRP A 26 -3.35 -4.75 -17.34
C TRP A 26 -2.81 -3.59 -16.50
N LEU A 27 -3.63 -2.57 -16.23
CA LEU A 27 -3.32 -1.49 -15.29
C LEU A 27 -3.01 -2.02 -13.90
N ARG A 28 -3.81 -2.96 -13.38
CA ARG A 28 -3.59 -3.58 -12.07
C ARG A 28 -2.28 -4.38 -12.02
N SER A 29 -1.91 -5.04 -13.11
CA SER A 29 -0.65 -5.76 -13.26
C SER A 29 0.54 -4.79 -13.28
N MET A 30 0.43 -3.67 -14.01
CA MET A 30 1.43 -2.60 -14.06
C MET A 30 1.59 -1.87 -12.72
N LEU A 31 0.49 -1.69 -11.96
CA LEU A 31 0.54 -1.19 -10.58
C LEU A 31 1.15 -2.20 -9.58
N GLY A 32 1.55 -3.38 -10.07
CA GLY A 32 2.30 -4.40 -9.34
C GLY A 32 3.68 -3.91 -8.94
N THR A 33 3.75 -3.07 -7.91
CA THR A 33 4.83 -2.93 -6.91
C THR A 33 4.54 -1.81 -5.91
N THR A 34 3.28 -1.41 -5.70
CA THR A 34 2.95 -0.78 -4.41
C THR A 34 3.24 -1.84 -3.35
N GLN A 35 4.32 -1.64 -2.59
CA GLN A 35 4.71 -2.58 -1.55
C GLN A 35 3.54 -2.70 -0.59
N LYS A 36 2.77 -3.79 -0.70
CA LYS A 36 1.65 -4.05 0.21
C LYS A 36 2.20 -4.00 1.62
N LEU A 37 1.66 -3.11 2.45
CA LEU A 37 1.87 -3.19 3.89
C LEU A 37 1.34 -4.56 4.33
N SER A 38 2.19 -5.33 5.00
CA SER A 38 1.72 -6.53 5.69
C SER A 38 0.90 -6.09 6.90
N THR A 39 -0.08 -6.88 7.32
CA THR A 39 -0.78 -6.68 8.59
C THR A 39 0.21 -6.59 9.77
N SER A 40 1.29 -7.37 9.72
CA SER A 40 2.38 -7.29 10.72
C SER A 40 3.13 -5.94 10.70
N ASP A 41 3.24 -5.30 9.54
CA ASP A 41 3.85 -3.97 9.46
C ASP A 41 2.92 -2.91 10.07
N GLN A 42 1.60 -3.05 9.87
CA GLN A 42 0.59 -2.18 10.47
C GLN A 42 0.58 -2.28 11.99
N ASP A 43 0.63 -3.49 12.55
CA ASP A 43 0.69 -3.69 14.01
C ASP A 43 1.91 -3.02 14.64
N LYS A 44 3.06 -3.05 13.97
CA LYS A 44 4.30 -2.38 14.43
C LYS A 44 4.17 -0.85 14.40
N ILE A 45 3.51 -0.31 13.38
CA ILE A 45 3.21 1.13 13.27
C ILE A 45 2.25 1.56 14.39
N ILE A 46 1.15 0.83 14.58
CA ILE A 46 0.16 1.14 15.62
C ILE A 46 0.79 1.05 17.01
N LYS A 47 1.62 0.04 17.25
CA LYS A 47 2.38 -0.07 18.51
C LYS A 47 3.30 1.13 18.72
N PHE A 48 4.04 1.55 17.70
CA PHE A 48 4.87 2.77 17.78
C PHE A 48 4.03 4.01 18.10
N MET A 49 2.89 4.19 17.44
CA MET A 49 1.99 5.32 17.71
C MET A 49 1.48 5.32 19.16
N LYS A 50 1.15 4.15 19.69
CA LYS A 50 0.69 3.97 21.07
C LYS A 50 1.82 4.19 22.08
N ASP A 51 3.01 3.66 21.83
CA ASP A 51 4.19 3.78 22.70
C ASP A 51 4.57 5.26 22.89
N TYR A 52 4.56 6.05 21.81
CA TYR A 52 4.98 7.45 21.83
C TYR A 52 3.82 8.46 21.87
N LYS A 53 2.56 8.00 21.96
CA LYS A 53 1.34 8.82 21.96
C LYS A 53 1.29 9.83 20.80
N VAL A 54 1.61 9.36 19.59
CA VAL A 54 1.64 10.20 18.38
C VAL A 54 0.49 9.87 17.44
N ASN A 55 -0.10 10.91 16.86
CA ASN A 55 -1.23 10.77 15.92
C ASN A 55 -0.78 10.60 14.47
N THR A 56 0.44 11.05 14.14
CA THR A 56 1.01 10.99 12.80
C THR A 56 2.43 10.44 12.84
N CYS A 57 2.80 9.63 11.84
CA CYS A 57 4.18 9.16 11.67
C CYS A 57 4.52 9.05 10.18
N ALA A 58 5.78 9.31 9.84
CA ALA A 58 6.30 9.13 8.49
C ALA A 58 6.85 7.71 8.35
N ILE A 59 6.29 6.97 7.40
CA ILE A 59 6.63 5.56 7.16
C ILE A 59 7.38 5.46 5.84
N LYS A 60 8.60 4.93 5.89
CA LYS A 60 9.39 4.60 4.70
C LYS A 60 9.48 3.09 4.59
N LEU A 61 8.82 2.55 3.58
CA LEU A 61 8.85 1.13 3.28
C LEU A 61 9.93 0.85 2.24
N THR A 62 10.79 -0.13 2.53
CA THR A 62 11.80 -0.67 1.61
C THR A 62 11.64 -2.20 1.55
N LYS A 63 12.13 -2.87 0.51
CA LYS A 63 11.96 -4.34 0.31
C LYS A 63 12.28 -5.19 1.55
N LYS A 64 13.21 -4.76 2.39
CA LYS A 64 13.65 -5.50 3.60
C LYS A 64 13.38 -4.78 4.92
N ILE A 65 13.10 -3.48 4.90
CA ILE A 65 13.11 -2.61 6.09
C ILE A 65 11.84 -1.74 6.10
N LEU A 66 11.24 -1.63 7.29
CA LEU A 66 10.21 -0.70 7.65
C LEU A 66 10.84 0.36 8.55
N GLU A 67 10.89 1.61 8.09
CA GLU A 67 11.36 2.74 8.88
C GLU A 67 10.16 3.59 9.27
N ILE A 68 9.99 3.80 10.57
CA ILE A 68 8.94 4.63 11.16
C ILE A 68 9.65 5.79 11.82
N SER A 69 9.35 7.00 11.38
CA SER A 69 9.97 8.21 11.90
C SER A 69 8.90 9.19 12.35
N ASN A 70 9.14 9.90 13.45
CA ASN A 70 8.32 11.04 13.83
C ASN A 70 9.22 12.23 14.18
N ARG A 71 8.99 13.35 13.48
CA ARG A 71 9.70 14.61 13.71
C ARG A 71 9.32 15.26 15.04
N ASP A 72 8.10 15.05 15.54
CA ASP A 72 7.60 15.65 16.77
C ASP A 72 8.31 15.07 18.00
N VAL A 73 8.60 13.77 17.98
CA VAL A 73 9.29 13.06 19.07
C VAL A 73 10.80 12.95 18.81
N GLY A 74 11.24 13.23 17.58
CA GLY A 74 12.65 13.09 17.18
C GLY A 74 13.13 11.64 17.17
N ILE A 75 12.24 10.68 16.89
CA ILE A 75 12.56 9.24 16.95
C ILE A 75 12.43 8.61 15.57
N VAL A 76 13.46 7.84 15.21
CA VAL A 76 13.47 6.98 14.03
C VAL A 76 13.60 5.53 14.49
N ARG A 77 12.55 4.74 14.30
CA ARG A 77 12.52 3.30 14.58
C ARG A 77 12.63 2.53 13.27
N ARG A 78 13.72 1.80 13.07
CA ARG A 78 13.94 0.91 11.92
C ARG A 78 13.72 -0.54 12.31
N VAL A 79 12.94 -1.27 11.51
CA VAL A 79 12.59 -2.68 11.74
C VAL A 79 12.77 -3.49 10.46
N LYS A 80 13.36 -4.69 10.53
CA LYS A 80 13.36 -5.62 9.39
C LYS A 80 11.96 -6.21 9.18
N ARG A 81 11.46 -6.23 7.94
CA ARG A 81 10.12 -6.77 7.62
C ARG A 81 9.98 -8.27 7.94
N SER A 82 11.06 -9.04 7.79
CA SER A 82 11.08 -10.48 8.10
C SER A 82 11.15 -10.81 9.60
N SER A 83 11.40 -9.81 10.47
CA SER A 83 11.48 -10.04 11.90
C SER A 83 10.08 -10.00 12.49
N LEU A 84 9.63 -11.12 13.06
CA LEU A 84 8.32 -11.22 13.72
C LEU A 84 8.21 -10.24 14.88
N PHE A 85 9.18 -10.20 15.79
CA PHE A 85 9.28 -9.21 16.87
C PHE A 85 10.73 -9.14 17.39
N GLY A 86 11.16 -7.98 17.89
CA GLY A 86 12.28 -7.90 18.85
C GLY A 86 13.62 -7.32 18.40
N ARG A 87 13.86 -7.06 17.10
CA ARG A 87 15.06 -6.30 16.67
C ARG A 87 14.65 -5.05 15.90
N PHE A 88 14.48 -3.97 16.65
CA PHE A 88 14.31 -2.63 16.12
C PHE A 88 15.52 -1.78 16.56
N THR A 89 15.99 -0.94 15.65
CA THR A 89 17.02 0.05 15.94
C THR A 89 16.31 1.38 16.12
N GLU A 90 16.43 1.96 17.31
CA GLU A 90 15.93 3.28 17.62
C GLU A 90 17.08 4.28 17.56
N GLU A 91 16.92 5.30 16.73
CA GLU A 91 17.81 6.45 16.68
C GLU A 91 17.01 7.66 17.18
N HIS A 92 17.51 8.29 18.25
CA HIS A 92 17.00 9.58 18.71
C HIS A 92 17.77 10.67 17.97
N ILE A 93 17.05 11.46 17.17
CA ILE A 93 17.58 12.68 16.59
C ILE A 93 17.62 13.71 17.72
N LYS A 94 18.78 13.83 18.39
CA LYS A 94 19.03 14.95 19.29
C LYS A 94 18.99 16.23 18.46
N LYS A 95 18.09 17.12 18.83
CA LYS A 95 17.97 18.47 18.28
C LYS A 95 19.07 19.36 18.86
#